data_AF-A0A831TJL3-F1
#
_entry.id   AF-A0A831TJL3-F1
#
_cell.length_a   1.000
_cell.length_b   1.000
_cell.length_c   1.000
_cell.angle_alpha   90.00
_cell.angle_beta   90.00
_cell.angle_gamma   90.00
#
_symmetry.space_group_name_H-M   'P 1'
#
loop_
_entity.id
_entity.type
_entity.pdbx_description
1 polymer ?
#
loop_
_entity_poly.entity_id
_entity_poly.type
_entity_poly.pdbx_seq_one_letter_code
_entity_poly.pdbx_strand_id
1 'polypeptide(L)'
;NKSYASTYPFDFSVDYHIYAVEWDPDNVKYYVDNQLVHTHSASNLLKKQMFVYLSLYVNTWGGDSTPTYPAEFAIDYFRAYQKLPPKVEAEQMTLTNYTVNSDTSASNGQLIKVNENQTGTAAFTFTDEPGYYNLETAYYDENDGSSTYTLSVNGVQQDSWTANQDLGHAGVDSTNQVIRTTPGVFLNSGDEIKLTGSFNVWEYARLDYVEWAPDILSGGIYKIKNLDSGKYLDTGADGTISLASNSIYDDQDWIVSLDASGYWTIENARTGRYYLDTETINNSVIYNSGEITDESLWSLEKDASGGYRINNKATGRDYMYATSADELKWNTGSTDSSTIWVFE
;
A
#
# COMPACT_ATOMS: atom_id res chain seq x y z
N ASN A 1 19.09 23.20 6.48
CA ASN A 1 20.18 22.29 6.07
C ASN A 1 21.07 21.99 7.26
N LYS A 2 20.86 20.85 7.93
CA LYS A 2 21.85 20.30 8.86
C LYS A 2 22.86 19.54 8.00
N SER A 3 24.09 20.03 7.89
CA SER A 3 25.19 19.26 7.30
C SER A 3 25.72 18.30 8.37
N TYR A 4 25.63 16.99 8.09
CA TYR A 4 26.32 15.99 8.90
C TYR A 4 27.69 15.77 8.27
N ALA A 5 28.68 16.51 8.76
CA ALA A 5 30.07 16.22 8.45
C ALA A 5 30.51 15.04 9.34
N SER A 6 30.24 13.82 8.89
CA SER A 6 30.95 12.64 9.40
C SER A 6 32.33 12.59 8.74
N THR A 7 33.34 12.22 9.50
CA THR A 7 34.58 11.70 8.93
C THR A 7 34.25 10.39 8.24
N TYR A 8 34.04 10.46 6.93
CA TYR A 8 33.84 9.30 6.10
C TYR A 8 35.18 8.54 5.97
N PRO A 9 35.19 7.20 6.03
CA PRO A 9 36.41 6.41 5.88
C PRO A 9 36.98 6.38 4.44
N PHE A 10 36.53 7.28 3.57
CA PHE A 10 36.81 7.29 2.14
C PHE A 10 37.18 8.69 1.64
N ASP A 11 38.10 8.73 0.67
CA ASP A 11 38.46 9.92 -0.08
C ASP A 11 37.56 10.00 -1.31
N PHE A 12 36.68 11.00 -1.35
CA PHE A 12 35.69 11.20 -2.42
C PHE A 12 36.30 11.68 -3.75
N SER A 13 37.59 12.01 -3.78
CA SER A 13 38.24 12.70 -4.91
C SER A 13 39.03 11.77 -5.83
N VAL A 14 39.19 10.50 -5.48
CA VAL A 14 40.15 9.60 -6.15
C VAL A 14 39.54 8.69 -7.22
N ASP A 15 38.23 8.39 -7.16
CA ASP A 15 37.53 7.54 -8.13
C ASP A 15 36.00 7.75 -8.11
N TYR A 16 35.26 7.04 -8.96
CA TYR A 16 33.81 6.93 -8.85
C TYR A 16 33.39 6.21 -7.56
N HIS A 17 32.30 6.68 -6.95
CA HIS A 17 31.71 6.07 -5.76
C HIS A 17 30.26 5.66 -6.04
N ILE A 18 29.81 4.60 -5.36
CA ILE A 18 28.42 4.14 -5.45
C ILE A 18 27.63 4.83 -4.34
N TYR A 19 26.69 5.69 -4.73
CA TYR A 19 25.72 6.29 -3.82
C TYR A 19 24.39 5.57 -3.93
N ALA A 20 23.78 5.22 -2.80
CA ALA A 20 22.42 4.70 -2.78
C ALA A 20 21.60 5.40 -1.71
N VAL A 21 20.32 5.60 -2.03
CA VAL A 21 19.30 6.05 -1.08
C VAL A 21 18.17 5.04 -1.15
N GLU A 22 17.85 4.45 0.00
CA GLU A 22 16.68 3.61 0.20
C GLU A 22 15.73 4.39 1.08
N TRP A 23 14.46 4.50 0.67
CA TRP A 23 13.45 5.11 1.51
C TRP A 23 12.19 4.27 1.56
N ASP A 24 11.59 4.26 2.74
CA ASP A 24 10.29 3.72 3.05
C ASP A 24 9.52 4.80 3.86
N PRO A 25 8.24 4.59 4.21
CA PRO A 25 7.48 5.57 4.96
C PRO A 25 8.08 5.96 6.32
N ASP A 26 8.96 5.13 6.88
CA ASP A 26 9.51 5.28 8.22
C ASP A 26 10.99 5.72 8.23
N ASN A 27 11.71 5.53 7.12
CA ASN A 27 13.15 5.71 7.04
C ASN A 27 13.63 6.25 5.69
N VAL A 28 14.71 7.04 5.74
CA VAL A 28 15.60 7.28 4.59
C VAL A 28 17.01 6.88 4.98
N LYS A 29 17.55 5.87 4.31
CA LYS A 29 18.89 5.31 4.52
C LYS A 29 19.80 5.75 3.38
N TYR A 30 20.97 6.26 3.73
CA TYR A 30 22.01 6.69 2.79
C TYR A 30 23.18 5.73 2.85
N TYR A 31 23.65 5.32 1.69
CA TYR A 31 24.80 4.44 1.55
C TYR A 31 25.85 5.09 0.64
N VAL A 32 27.12 4.85 0.96
CA VAL A 32 28.24 5.11 0.06
C VAL A 32 29.11 3.87 0.01
N ASP A 33 29.45 3.42 -1.20
CA ASP A 33 30.22 2.20 -1.46
C ASP A 33 29.67 0.99 -0.69
N ASN A 34 28.35 0.84 -0.76
CA ASN A 34 27.56 -0.22 -0.12
C ASN A 34 27.61 -0.22 1.42
N GLN A 35 28.17 0.82 2.05
CA GLN A 35 28.15 1.00 3.50
C GLN A 35 27.03 1.96 3.89
N LEU A 36 26.20 1.58 4.87
CA LEU A 36 25.21 2.48 5.45
C LEU A 36 25.95 3.59 6.20
N VAL A 37 25.85 4.82 5.69
CA VAL A 37 26.52 5.98 6.30
C VAL A 37 25.59 6.82 7.15
N HIS A 38 24.27 6.75 6.90
CA HIS A 38 23.30 7.54 7.65
C HIS A 38 21.88 6.96 7.57
N THR A 39 21.11 7.14 8.63
CA THR A 39 19.66 6.85 8.68
C THR A 39 18.94 8.05 9.24
N HIS A 40 17.91 8.52 8.52
CA HIS A 40 16.89 9.41 9.06
C HIS A 40 15.63 8.56 9.36
N SER A 41 15.10 8.67 10.58
CA SER A 41 13.89 7.94 11.02
C SER A 41 12.77 8.88 11.49
N ALA A 42 11.54 8.34 11.46
CA ALA A 42 10.20 8.93 11.43
C ALA A 42 9.84 10.24 12.15
N SER A 43 10.58 10.78 13.12
CA SER A 43 10.09 12.01 13.80
C SER A 43 10.26 13.31 12.99
N ASN A 44 11.08 13.30 11.93
CA ASN A 44 11.36 14.48 11.10
C ASN A 44 11.44 14.16 9.60
N LEU A 45 10.92 13.00 9.19
CA LEU A 45 10.91 12.64 7.78
C LEU A 45 9.82 13.44 7.06
N LEU A 46 10.22 14.11 5.99
CA LEU A 46 9.29 14.77 5.07
C LEU A 46 8.50 13.67 4.35
N LYS A 47 7.26 13.44 4.78
CA LYS A 47 6.30 12.58 4.11
C LYS A 47 5.71 13.33 2.91
N LYS A 48 6.54 13.51 1.88
CA LYS A 48 6.19 14.15 0.61
C LYS A 48 6.71 13.29 -0.53
N GLN A 49 6.17 13.51 -1.73
CA GLN A 49 6.71 12.88 -2.93
C GLN A 49 8.22 13.19 -3.04
N MET A 50 9.02 12.14 -3.09
CA MET A 50 10.47 12.23 -3.16
C MET A 50 10.91 12.34 -4.61
N PHE A 51 11.93 13.16 -4.86
CA PHE A 51 12.59 13.28 -6.16
C PHE A 51 14.10 13.28 -5.96
N VAL A 52 14.84 12.81 -6.97
CA VAL A 52 16.30 12.82 -6.96
C VAL A 52 16.79 14.00 -7.79
N TYR A 53 17.65 14.82 -7.21
CA TYR A 53 18.33 15.91 -7.91
C TYR A 53 19.82 15.60 -8.04
N LEU A 54 20.31 15.47 -9.27
CA LEU A 54 21.72 15.23 -9.57
C LEU A 54 22.30 16.50 -10.19
N SER A 55 23.16 17.20 -9.45
CA SER A 55 23.74 18.47 -9.89
C SER A 55 25.13 18.71 -9.30
N LEU A 56 26.00 19.35 -10.06
CA LEU A 56 27.22 19.98 -9.53
C LEU A 56 26.88 21.36 -8.97
N TYR A 57 26.90 21.49 -7.63
CA TYR A 57 26.73 22.78 -6.97
C TYR A 57 28.06 23.27 -6.40
N VAL A 58 28.66 24.27 -7.04
CA VAL A 58 29.93 24.86 -6.57
C VAL A 58 29.63 26.04 -5.66
N ASN A 59 29.85 25.87 -4.36
CA ASN A 59 29.70 26.93 -3.35
C ASN A 59 30.78 26.83 -2.27
N THR A 60 30.73 27.72 -1.28
CA THR A 60 31.68 27.76 -0.16
C THR A 60 31.39 26.73 0.95
N TRP A 61 30.34 25.92 0.83
CA TRP A 61 29.99 24.91 1.85
C TRP A 61 30.83 23.62 1.73
N GLY A 62 31.47 23.40 0.58
CA GLY A 62 32.36 22.26 0.34
C GLY A 62 33.78 22.41 0.92
N GLY A 63 34.09 23.55 1.54
CA GLY A 63 35.41 23.89 2.11
C GLY A 63 36.21 24.91 1.30
N ASP A 64 37.27 25.44 1.92
CA ASP A 64 38.16 26.48 1.37
C ASP A 64 39.18 25.89 0.36
N SER A 65 38.69 25.26 -0.70
CA SER A 65 39.52 24.98 -1.88
C SER A 65 39.13 25.94 -2.99
N THR A 66 40.09 26.68 -3.55
CA THR A 66 39.88 27.39 -4.82
C THR A 66 39.71 26.36 -5.93
N PRO A 67 38.51 26.17 -6.50
CA PRO A 67 38.30 25.17 -7.54
C PRO A 67 39.14 25.51 -8.76
N THR A 68 39.79 24.50 -9.35
CA THR A 68 40.43 24.63 -10.66
C THR A 68 39.35 24.40 -11.72
N TYR A 69 39.21 25.32 -12.66
CA TYR A 69 38.21 25.23 -13.72
C TYR A 69 38.84 24.72 -15.03
N PRO A 70 38.08 23.94 -15.84
CA PRO A 70 36.71 23.49 -15.60
C PRO A 70 36.61 22.40 -14.51
N ALA A 71 35.55 22.47 -13.70
CA ALA A 71 35.20 21.40 -12.75
C ALA A 71 34.24 20.42 -13.43
N GLU A 72 34.42 19.13 -13.18
CA GLU A 72 33.64 18.06 -13.78
C GLU A 72 32.87 17.29 -12.70
N PHE A 73 31.62 16.94 -13.01
CA PHE A 73 30.81 16.01 -12.24
C PHE A 73 30.31 14.95 -13.21
N ALA A 74 30.91 13.78 -13.14
CA ALA A 74 30.59 12.66 -14.01
C ALA A 74 29.71 11.65 -13.27
N ILE A 75 28.70 11.13 -13.97
CA ILE A 75 27.84 10.04 -13.51
C ILE A 75 27.98 8.92 -14.54
N ASP A 76 28.47 7.77 -14.11
CA ASP A 76 28.54 6.59 -14.98
C ASP A 76 27.13 6.00 -15.21
N TYR A 77 26.37 5.76 -14.14
CA TYR A 77 24.99 5.29 -14.23
C TYR A 77 24.11 5.85 -13.12
N PHE A 78 22.80 5.88 -13.40
CA PHE A 78 21.74 6.11 -12.43
C PHE A 78 20.70 5.01 -12.57
N ARG A 79 20.26 4.44 -11.44
CA ARG A 79 19.19 3.45 -11.40
C ARG A 79 18.24 3.81 -10.27
N ALA A 80 16.95 3.73 -10.56
CA ALA A 80 15.89 3.82 -9.56
C ALA A 80 15.14 2.49 -9.56
N TYR A 81 14.83 2.00 -8.36
CA TYR A 81 14.12 0.76 -8.14
C TYR A 81 12.89 1.05 -7.29
N GLN A 82 11.77 0.42 -7.65
CA GLN A 82 10.58 0.38 -6.82
C GLN A 82 10.51 -0.99 -6.19
N LYS A 83 10.22 -1.05 -4.88
CA LYS A 83 9.91 -2.33 -4.23
C LYS A 83 8.62 -2.85 -4.85
N LEU A 84 8.70 -3.99 -5.54
CA LEU A 84 7.52 -4.67 -6.05
C LEU A 84 6.70 -5.21 -4.88
N PRO A 85 5.37 -5.30 -5.01
CA PRO A 85 4.57 -5.98 -4.01
C PRO A 85 5.06 -7.44 -3.85
N PRO A 86 4.99 -7.99 -2.63
CA PRO A 86 5.30 -9.38 -2.40
C PRO A 86 4.42 -10.30 -3.25
N LYS A 87 5.02 -11.37 -3.77
CA LYS A 87 4.39 -12.31 -4.69
C LYS A 87 4.85 -13.73 -4.40
N VAL A 88 3.96 -14.69 -4.60
CA VAL A 88 4.26 -16.12 -4.58
C VAL A 88 3.86 -16.73 -5.93
N GLU A 89 4.80 -17.40 -6.58
CA GLU A 89 4.49 -18.15 -7.80
C GLU A 89 3.66 -19.39 -7.45
N ALA A 90 2.68 -19.72 -8.28
CA ALA A 90 1.74 -20.79 -7.98
C ALA A 90 2.45 -22.16 -7.92
N GLU A 91 3.53 -22.38 -8.68
CA GLU A 91 4.35 -23.59 -8.62
C GLU A 91 5.19 -23.72 -7.34
N GLN A 92 5.29 -22.66 -6.53
CA GLN A 92 5.96 -22.67 -5.22
C GLN A 92 5.00 -22.98 -4.07
N MET A 93 3.69 -23.05 -4.33
CA MET A 93 2.67 -23.35 -3.33
C MET A 93 2.61 -24.85 -3.00
N THR A 94 1.90 -25.19 -1.91
CA THR A 94 1.52 -26.58 -1.61
C THR A 94 0.37 -27.00 -2.52
N LEU A 95 0.64 -27.92 -3.44
CA LEU A 95 -0.29 -28.33 -4.49
C LEU A 95 -1.00 -29.66 -4.18
N THR A 96 -2.30 -29.73 -4.49
CA THR A 96 -3.07 -30.98 -4.60
C THR A 96 -3.83 -30.97 -5.91
N ASN A 97 -3.73 -32.02 -6.72
CA ASN A 97 -4.36 -32.16 -8.04
C ASN A 97 -4.05 -31.03 -9.05
N TYR A 98 -3.05 -30.21 -8.75
CA TYR A 98 -2.39 -29.30 -9.68
C TYR A 98 -1.09 -29.93 -10.15
N THR A 99 -0.71 -29.66 -11.39
CA THR A 99 0.62 -29.99 -11.94
C THR A 99 1.29 -28.73 -12.45
N VAL A 100 2.60 -28.65 -12.24
CA VAL A 100 3.42 -27.55 -12.77
C VAL A 100 3.60 -27.74 -14.28
N ASN A 101 3.43 -26.67 -15.04
CA ASN A 101 3.58 -26.64 -16.49
C ASN A 101 4.47 -25.46 -16.89
N SER A 102 5.41 -25.69 -17.81
CA SER A 102 6.27 -24.63 -18.36
C SER A 102 5.60 -23.96 -19.55
N ASP A 103 5.53 -22.65 -19.53
CA ASP A 103 5.08 -21.79 -20.63
C ASP A 103 5.73 -20.41 -20.49
N THR A 104 6.34 -19.90 -21.56
CA THR A 104 7.07 -18.62 -21.51
C THR A 104 6.15 -17.41 -21.33
N SER A 105 4.84 -17.56 -21.50
CA SER A 105 3.86 -16.51 -21.27
C SER A 105 3.56 -16.31 -19.78
N ALA A 106 3.96 -17.24 -18.93
CA ALA A 106 3.78 -17.18 -17.48
C ALA A 106 4.92 -16.45 -16.78
N SER A 107 4.65 -15.94 -15.58
CA SER A 107 5.67 -15.36 -14.72
C SER A 107 6.78 -16.38 -14.48
N ASN A 108 8.02 -15.98 -14.71
CA ASN A 108 9.20 -16.88 -14.62
C ASN A 108 9.11 -18.17 -15.48
N GLY A 109 8.21 -18.23 -16.46
CA GLY A 109 8.10 -19.32 -17.42
C GLY A 109 7.37 -20.57 -16.92
N GLN A 110 6.67 -20.49 -15.78
CA GLN A 110 5.95 -21.62 -15.18
C GLN A 110 4.60 -21.18 -14.61
N LEU A 111 3.65 -22.11 -14.61
CA LEU A 111 2.32 -21.98 -13.99
C LEU A 111 1.87 -23.33 -13.46
N ILE A 112 0.73 -23.37 -12.78
CA ILE A 112 0.06 -24.63 -12.41
C ILE A 112 -1.24 -24.81 -13.17
N LYS A 113 -1.54 -26.06 -13.55
CA LYS A 113 -2.80 -26.46 -14.17
C LYS A 113 -3.48 -27.57 -13.38
N VAL A 114 -4.79 -27.48 -13.19
CA VAL A 114 -5.56 -28.56 -12.55
C VAL A 114 -5.45 -29.82 -13.43
N ASN A 115 -5.46 -31.00 -12.83
CA ASN A 115 -5.56 -32.24 -13.58
C ASN A 115 -6.94 -32.39 -14.23
N GLU A 116 -7.00 -33.05 -15.39
CA GLU A 116 -8.24 -33.20 -16.15
C GLU A 116 -9.37 -33.82 -15.30
N ASN A 117 -10.57 -33.24 -15.37
CA ASN A 117 -11.76 -33.68 -14.61
C ASN A 117 -11.59 -33.66 -13.07
N GLN A 118 -10.68 -32.83 -12.54
CA GLN A 118 -10.46 -32.69 -11.10
C GLN A 118 -10.69 -31.26 -10.60
N THR A 119 -10.68 -31.15 -9.27
CA THR A 119 -10.50 -29.90 -8.54
C THR A 119 -9.11 -29.93 -7.90
N GLY A 120 -8.35 -28.86 -8.09
CA GLY A 120 -7.02 -28.67 -7.52
C GLY A 120 -7.01 -27.58 -6.45
N THR A 121 -6.05 -27.66 -5.53
CA THR A 121 -5.76 -26.62 -4.55
C THR A 121 -4.30 -26.21 -4.57
N ALA A 122 -4.04 -24.92 -4.42
CA ALA A 122 -2.71 -24.35 -4.22
C ALA A 122 -2.75 -23.47 -2.96
N ALA A 123 -1.88 -23.73 -1.99
CA ALA A 123 -1.89 -23.03 -0.71
C ALA A 123 -0.50 -22.53 -0.29
N PHE A 124 -0.46 -21.36 0.36
CA PHE A 124 0.73 -20.80 0.96
C PHE A 124 0.41 -20.11 2.29
N THR A 125 1.44 -19.85 3.08
CA THR A 125 1.32 -19.14 4.35
C THR A 125 1.68 -17.67 4.14
N PHE A 126 0.79 -16.78 4.54
CA PHE A 126 1.06 -15.35 4.60
C PHE A 126 2.07 -15.05 5.71
N THR A 127 3.09 -14.24 5.44
CA THR A 127 4.18 -13.99 6.40
C THR A 127 4.43 -12.52 6.73
N ASP A 128 3.77 -11.60 6.03
CA ASP A 128 3.90 -10.17 6.29
C ASP A 128 3.11 -9.74 7.53
N GLU A 129 3.22 -8.45 7.87
CA GLU A 129 2.56 -7.87 9.04
C GLU A 129 1.03 -7.90 8.92
N PRO A 130 0.29 -8.04 10.04
CA PRO A 130 -1.16 -8.05 10.01
C PRO A 130 -1.76 -6.78 9.41
N GLY A 131 -2.84 -6.92 8.63
CA GLY A 131 -3.51 -5.79 8.00
C GLY A 131 -4.56 -6.19 6.96
N TYR A 132 -5.18 -5.19 6.34
CA TYR A 132 -6.04 -5.39 5.18
C TYR A 132 -5.22 -5.32 3.90
N TYR A 133 -5.35 -6.33 3.05
CA TYR A 133 -4.61 -6.48 1.80
C TYR A 133 -5.56 -6.64 0.61
N ASN A 134 -5.11 -6.14 -0.53
CA ASN A 134 -5.64 -6.53 -1.82
C ASN A 134 -4.81 -7.73 -2.30
N LEU A 135 -5.49 -8.84 -2.57
CA LEU A 135 -4.87 -10.05 -3.14
C LEU A 135 -5.13 -10.07 -4.64
N GLU A 136 -4.08 -10.10 -5.45
CA GLU A 136 -4.16 -10.18 -6.90
C GLU A 136 -3.78 -11.58 -7.36
N THR A 137 -4.76 -12.33 -7.86
CA THR A 137 -4.55 -13.68 -8.39
C THR A 137 -4.42 -13.61 -9.91
N ALA A 138 -3.25 -13.97 -10.45
CA ALA A 138 -3.03 -14.13 -11.88
C ALA A 138 -3.44 -15.53 -12.34
N TYR A 139 -4.31 -15.60 -13.34
CA TYR A 139 -4.83 -16.84 -13.91
C TYR A 139 -4.99 -16.71 -15.43
N TYR A 140 -5.23 -17.83 -16.12
CA TYR A 140 -5.53 -17.82 -17.57
C TYR A 140 -6.99 -18.18 -17.80
N ASP A 141 -7.70 -17.31 -18.53
CA ASP A 141 -9.10 -17.49 -18.93
C ASP A 141 -9.11 -18.05 -20.37
N GLU A 142 -9.38 -19.34 -20.50
CA GLU A 142 -9.36 -20.02 -21.80
C GLU A 142 -10.75 -20.03 -22.43
N ASN A 143 -10.80 -19.96 -23.75
CA ASN A 143 -12.08 -19.87 -24.46
C ASN A 143 -12.70 -21.23 -24.87
N ASP A 144 -12.21 -22.33 -24.32
CA ASP A 144 -12.71 -23.68 -24.61
C ASP A 144 -13.45 -24.35 -23.44
N GLY A 145 -13.61 -23.67 -22.31
CA GLY A 145 -14.35 -24.13 -21.13
C GLY A 145 -14.91 -23.01 -20.26
N SER A 146 -15.21 -23.33 -18.99
CA SER A 146 -15.51 -22.31 -17.97
C SER A 146 -15.07 -22.77 -16.57
N SER A 147 -13.78 -22.67 -16.30
CA SER A 147 -13.19 -23.08 -15.02
C SER A 147 -13.64 -22.17 -13.87
N THR A 148 -13.69 -22.70 -12.65
CA THR A 148 -14.07 -21.92 -11.46
C THR A 148 -12.93 -21.84 -10.46
N TYR A 149 -12.88 -20.73 -9.74
CA TYR A 149 -11.88 -20.45 -8.72
C TYR A 149 -12.55 -20.01 -7.41
N THR A 150 -11.90 -20.33 -6.30
CA THR A 150 -12.27 -19.85 -4.96
C THR A 150 -11.00 -19.51 -4.20
N LEU A 151 -10.93 -18.29 -3.65
CA LEU A 151 -9.89 -17.87 -2.72
C LEU A 151 -10.43 -17.96 -1.29
N SER A 152 -9.68 -18.60 -0.40
CA SER A 152 -10.03 -18.74 1.02
C SER A 152 -8.84 -18.40 1.92
N VAL A 153 -9.14 -17.84 3.08
CA VAL A 153 -8.19 -17.59 4.17
C VAL A 153 -8.60 -18.46 5.36
N ASN A 154 -7.71 -19.33 5.82
CA ASN A 154 -7.98 -20.30 6.90
C ASN A 154 -9.28 -21.10 6.68
N GLY A 155 -9.59 -21.42 5.42
CA GLY A 155 -10.80 -22.15 5.01
C GLY A 155 -12.08 -21.30 4.90
N VAL A 156 -12.04 -20.00 5.24
CA VAL A 156 -13.14 -19.06 5.02
C VAL A 156 -13.00 -18.45 3.64
N GLN A 157 -14.02 -18.64 2.79
CA GLN A 157 -14.05 -18.06 1.44
C GLN A 157 -14.06 -16.53 1.50
N GLN A 158 -13.14 -15.91 0.77
CA GLN A 158 -13.06 -14.46 0.57
C GLN A 158 -13.58 -14.06 -0.82
N ASP A 159 -13.37 -14.90 -1.83
CA ASP A 159 -13.78 -14.62 -3.21
C ASP A 159 -14.06 -15.91 -3.99
N SER A 160 -14.88 -15.80 -5.04
CA SER A 160 -15.06 -16.85 -6.04
C SER A 160 -15.46 -16.24 -7.38
N TRP A 161 -14.91 -16.78 -8.46
CA TRP A 161 -15.19 -16.34 -9.83
C TRP A 161 -15.17 -17.52 -10.81
N THR A 162 -15.73 -17.27 -11.99
CA THR A 162 -15.66 -18.16 -13.15
C THR A 162 -14.81 -17.47 -14.21
N ALA A 163 -13.87 -18.20 -14.79
CA ALA A 163 -13.21 -17.82 -16.02
C ALA A 163 -14.16 -18.13 -17.18
N ASN A 164 -14.68 -17.10 -17.83
CA ASN A 164 -15.69 -17.22 -18.87
C ASN A 164 -15.59 -16.10 -19.92
N GLN A 165 -14.43 -15.46 -19.99
CA GLN A 165 -14.17 -14.40 -20.95
C GLN A 165 -13.62 -15.01 -22.24
N ASP A 166 -14.17 -14.63 -23.39
CA ASP A 166 -13.58 -15.01 -24.67
C ASP A 166 -12.42 -14.05 -25.01
N LEU A 167 -11.22 -14.41 -24.55
CA LEU A 167 -9.98 -13.70 -24.82
C LEU A 167 -9.22 -14.24 -26.05
N GLY A 168 -9.86 -15.13 -26.83
CA GLY A 168 -9.37 -15.57 -28.14
C GLY A 168 -8.42 -16.77 -28.14
N HIS A 169 -8.08 -17.34 -26.98
CA HIS A 169 -7.12 -18.46 -26.86
C HIS A 169 -7.65 -19.59 -25.98
N ALA A 170 -7.52 -20.84 -26.47
CA ALA A 170 -7.93 -22.09 -25.79
C ALA A 170 -6.81 -22.68 -24.91
N GLY A 171 -5.71 -21.96 -24.80
CA GLY A 171 -4.51 -22.37 -24.07
C GLY A 171 -3.87 -21.15 -23.43
N VAL A 172 -2.72 -21.34 -22.80
CA VAL A 172 -1.95 -20.25 -22.20
C VAL A 172 -1.41 -19.34 -23.28
N ASP A 173 -1.70 -18.04 -23.18
CA ASP A 173 -1.18 -16.98 -24.03
C ASP A 173 -1.05 -15.68 -23.23
N SER A 174 -0.14 -14.79 -23.62
CA SER A 174 0.00 -13.46 -23.02
C SER A 174 -1.29 -12.61 -23.06
N THR A 175 -2.19 -12.91 -24.00
CA THR A 175 -3.43 -12.14 -24.23
C THR A 175 -4.61 -12.61 -23.38
N ASN A 176 -4.54 -13.80 -22.78
CA ASN A 176 -5.62 -14.36 -21.96
C ASN A 176 -5.24 -14.55 -20.50
N GLN A 177 -4.12 -13.96 -20.06
CA GLN A 177 -3.85 -13.78 -18.65
C GLN A 177 -4.78 -12.71 -18.07
N VAL A 178 -5.41 -13.03 -16.94
CA VAL A 178 -6.31 -12.15 -16.21
C VAL A 178 -5.84 -12.03 -14.77
N ILE A 179 -5.93 -10.81 -14.22
CA ILE A 179 -5.70 -10.54 -12.80
C ILE A 179 -7.05 -10.37 -12.10
N ARG A 180 -7.34 -11.23 -11.13
CA ARG A 180 -8.47 -11.09 -10.21
C ARG A 180 -8.00 -10.42 -8.92
N THR A 181 -8.48 -9.22 -8.65
CA THR A 181 -8.30 -8.56 -7.35
C THR A 181 -9.40 -8.98 -6.37
N THR A 182 -9.01 -9.52 -5.22
CA THR A 182 -9.85 -9.69 -4.04
C THR A 182 -9.48 -8.61 -3.02
N PRO A 183 -10.27 -7.52 -2.91
CA PRO A 183 -9.88 -6.38 -2.10
C PRO A 183 -10.21 -6.54 -0.62
N GLY A 184 -9.46 -5.87 0.25
CA GLY A 184 -9.81 -5.70 1.67
C GLY A 184 -9.85 -7.00 2.48
N VAL A 185 -8.96 -7.95 2.19
CA VAL A 185 -8.81 -9.20 2.95
C VAL A 185 -7.98 -8.92 4.19
N PHE A 186 -8.54 -9.14 5.39
CA PHE A 186 -7.74 -9.07 6.61
C PHE A 186 -6.87 -10.33 6.74
N LEU A 187 -5.56 -10.13 6.91
CA LEU A 187 -4.57 -11.19 7.04
C LEU A 187 -3.73 -10.97 8.28
N ASN A 188 -3.39 -12.06 8.97
CA ASN A 188 -2.37 -12.12 10.00
C ASN A 188 -1.19 -12.97 9.52
N SER A 189 0.02 -12.65 9.97
CA SER A 189 1.17 -13.53 9.77
C SER A 189 0.85 -14.95 10.28
N GLY A 190 1.04 -15.95 9.43
CA GLY A 190 0.69 -17.34 9.69
C GLY A 190 -0.63 -17.82 9.07
N ASP A 191 -1.48 -16.93 8.54
CA ASP A 191 -2.72 -17.32 7.88
C ASP A 191 -2.44 -18.17 6.62
N GLU A 192 -3.24 -19.23 6.40
CA GLU A 192 -3.22 -20.00 5.16
C GLU A 192 -4.08 -19.31 4.11
N ILE A 193 -3.49 -18.91 2.99
CA ILE A 193 -4.20 -18.48 1.79
C ILE A 193 -4.25 -19.68 0.83
N LYS A 194 -5.45 -20.06 0.40
CA LYS A 194 -5.68 -21.20 -0.49
C LYS A 194 -6.58 -20.84 -1.65
N LEU A 195 -6.07 -21.13 -2.85
CA LEU A 195 -6.79 -21.07 -4.12
C LEU A 195 -7.27 -22.48 -4.48
N THR A 196 -8.55 -22.60 -4.82
CA THR A 196 -9.16 -23.85 -5.32
C THR A 196 -9.66 -23.61 -6.72
N GLY A 197 -9.17 -24.38 -7.69
CA GLY A 197 -9.59 -24.31 -9.09
C GLY A 197 -10.26 -25.61 -9.54
N SER A 198 -11.31 -25.52 -10.35
CA SER A 198 -11.98 -26.70 -10.91
C SER A 198 -11.94 -26.71 -12.43
N PHE A 199 -11.50 -27.83 -12.99
CA PHE A 199 -11.54 -28.08 -14.42
C PHE A 199 -12.97 -28.01 -14.95
N ASN A 200 -13.14 -27.42 -16.13
CA ASN A 200 -14.41 -27.47 -16.85
C ASN A 200 -14.14 -27.49 -18.35
N VAL A 201 -14.55 -28.57 -19.03
CA VAL A 201 -14.55 -28.68 -20.50
C VAL A 201 -13.25 -28.14 -21.11
N TRP A 202 -12.15 -28.90 -21.04
CA TRP A 202 -10.83 -28.50 -21.56
C TRP A 202 -10.16 -27.27 -20.94
N GLU A 203 -10.85 -26.52 -20.08
CA GLU A 203 -10.24 -25.44 -19.32
C GLU A 203 -9.72 -25.92 -17.95
N TYR A 204 -8.42 -25.78 -17.71
CA TYR A 204 -7.72 -26.40 -16.57
C TYR A 204 -7.46 -25.47 -15.37
N ALA A 205 -8.27 -24.43 -15.18
CA ALA A 205 -8.20 -23.53 -14.01
C ALA A 205 -6.75 -23.11 -13.66
N ARG A 206 -6.02 -22.57 -14.65
CA ARG A 206 -4.57 -22.32 -14.56
C ARG A 206 -4.26 -21.10 -13.71
N LEU A 207 -3.32 -21.24 -12.78
CA LEU A 207 -2.85 -20.16 -11.90
C LEU A 207 -1.37 -19.90 -12.17
N ASP A 208 -1.01 -18.62 -12.25
CA ASP A 208 0.38 -18.16 -12.43
C ASP A 208 0.96 -17.74 -11.08
N TYR A 209 0.36 -16.75 -10.41
CA TYR A 209 0.85 -16.25 -9.12
C TYR A 209 -0.25 -15.60 -8.27
N VAL A 210 0.08 -15.35 -7.01
CA VAL A 210 -0.66 -14.43 -6.14
C VAL A 210 0.29 -13.34 -5.66
N GLU A 211 -0.09 -12.09 -5.91
CA GLU A 211 0.58 -10.89 -5.43
C GLU A 211 -0.30 -10.23 -4.35
N TRP A 212 0.30 -9.52 -3.40
CA TRP A 212 -0.49 -8.77 -2.41
C TRP A 212 0.13 -7.42 -2.07
N ALA A 213 -0.75 -6.46 -1.83
CA ALA A 213 -0.37 -5.13 -1.36
C ALA A 213 -1.32 -4.70 -0.24
N PRO A 214 -0.83 -3.97 0.79
CA PRO A 214 -1.71 -3.36 1.77
C PRO A 214 -2.75 -2.49 1.06
N ASP A 215 -4.02 -2.61 1.45
CA ASP A 215 -5.08 -1.77 0.89
C ASP A 215 -4.93 -0.32 1.38
N ILE A 216 -4.45 -0.14 2.62
CA ILE A 216 -3.95 1.12 3.15
C ILE A 216 -2.46 0.95 3.49
N LEU A 217 -1.62 1.77 2.88
CA LEU A 217 -0.18 1.80 3.11
C LEU A 217 0.12 2.70 4.31
N SER A 218 0.80 2.18 5.33
CA SER A 218 1.30 2.99 6.44
C SER A 218 2.22 4.10 5.93
N GLY A 219 1.96 5.32 6.37
CA GLY A 219 2.60 6.56 5.92
C GLY A 219 2.22 7.00 4.50
N GLY A 220 1.27 6.33 3.86
CA GLY A 220 0.66 6.78 2.61
C GLY A 220 -0.08 8.10 2.78
N ILE A 221 -0.10 8.91 1.72
CA ILE A 221 -0.86 10.17 1.67
C ILE A 221 -2.12 9.91 0.87
N TYR A 222 -3.25 10.24 1.46
CA TYR A 222 -4.58 9.97 0.91
C TYR A 222 -5.45 11.22 0.94
N LYS A 223 -6.35 11.32 -0.02
CA LYS A 223 -7.55 12.12 0.14
C LYS A 223 -8.64 11.23 0.72
N ILE A 224 -9.18 11.60 1.89
CA ILE A 224 -10.19 10.79 2.58
C ILE A 224 -11.57 11.33 2.20
N LYS A 225 -12.33 10.52 1.46
CA LYS A 225 -13.62 10.89 0.88
C LYS A 225 -14.77 10.22 1.59
N ASN A 226 -15.79 10.99 1.94
CA ASN A 226 -17.05 10.42 2.38
C ASN A 226 -17.82 9.84 1.19
N LEU A 227 -18.17 8.55 1.26
CA LEU A 227 -18.79 7.86 0.12
C LEU A 227 -20.18 8.43 -0.23
N ASP A 228 -20.97 8.80 0.78
CA ASP A 228 -22.35 9.29 0.59
C ASP A 228 -22.40 10.66 -0.09
N SER A 229 -21.61 11.62 0.40
CA SER A 229 -21.58 12.98 -0.14
C SER A 229 -20.63 13.16 -1.34
N GLY A 230 -19.66 12.26 -1.51
CA GLY A 230 -18.59 12.36 -2.50
C GLY A 230 -17.57 13.48 -2.23
N LYS A 231 -17.61 14.10 -1.05
CA LYS A 231 -16.73 15.18 -0.60
C LYS A 231 -15.60 14.66 0.29
N TYR A 232 -14.56 15.47 0.48
CA TYR A 232 -13.31 15.09 1.13
C TYR A 232 -13.14 15.80 2.47
N LEU A 233 -12.42 15.14 3.38
CA LEU A 233 -11.96 15.76 4.62
C LEU A 233 -11.09 16.97 4.32
N ASP A 234 -11.48 18.12 4.85
CA ASP A 234 -10.84 19.41 4.62
C ASP A 234 -10.61 20.13 5.95
N THR A 235 -9.39 20.60 6.18
CA THR A 235 -9.04 21.28 7.43
C THR A 235 -9.20 22.79 7.33
N GLY A 236 -9.92 23.36 8.30
CA GLY A 236 -9.98 24.80 8.57
C GLY A 236 -8.73 25.33 9.27
N ALA A 237 -8.55 26.66 9.28
CA ALA A 237 -7.45 27.30 10.01
C ALA A 237 -7.67 27.41 11.53
N ASP A 238 -8.84 27.03 12.01
CA ASP A 238 -9.36 27.22 13.37
C ASP A 238 -9.52 25.92 14.17
N GLY A 239 -8.83 24.85 13.79
CA GLY A 239 -8.97 23.53 14.41
C GLY A 239 -10.07 22.66 13.82
N THR A 240 -10.92 23.22 12.94
CA THR A 240 -12.09 22.50 12.42
C THR A 240 -11.74 21.58 11.25
N ILE A 241 -12.56 20.54 11.08
CA ILE A 241 -12.57 19.68 9.89
C ILE A 241 -13.99 19.65 9.35
N SER A 242 -14.14 19.81 8.04
CA SER A 242 -15.42 19.75 7.34
C SER A 242 -15.29 18.96 6.04
N LEU A 243 -16.40 18.77 5.35
CA LEU A 243 -16.41 18.21 4.00
C LEU A 243 -16.39 19.29 2.92
N ALA A 244 -15.47 19.15 1.97
CA ALA A 244 -15.36 20.05 0.83
C ALA A 244 -15.20 19.29 -0.50
N SER A 245 -15.45 20.00 -1.61
CA SER A 245 -15.13 19.49 -2.94
C SER A 245 -13.62 19.24 -3.09
N ASN A 246 -13.24 18.28 -3.94
CA ASN A 246 -11.83 17.96 -4.20
C ASN A 246 -11.02 19.22 -4.53
N SER A 247 -9.86 19.36 -3.89
CA SER A 247 -8.93 20.46 -4.07
C SER A 247 -7.51 19.93 -4.30
N ILE A 248 -6.67 20.76 -4.91
CA ILE A 248 -5.23 20.46 -5.08
C ILE A 248 -4.38 20.91 -3.89
N TYR A 249 -5.01 21.50 -2.87
CA TYR A 249 -4.32 22.02 -1.70
C TYR A 249 -4.09 20.90 -0.68
N ASP A 250 -3.02 21.06 0.10
CA ASP A 250 -2.51 20.08 1.05
C ASP A 250 -3.33 19.99 2.34
N ASP A 251 -4.35 20.83 2.50
CA ASP A 251 -5.30 20.80 3.60
C ASP A 251 -6.32 19.65 3.52
N GLN A 252 -6.39 18.99 2.36
CA GLN A 252 -7.16 17.76 2.13
C GLN A 252 -6.30 16.49 2.02
N ASP A 253 -4.98 16.62 2.17
CA ASP A 253 -4.06 15.51 2.06
C ASP A 253 -3.76 14.97 3.48
N TRP A 254 -3.94 13.67 3.68
CA TRP A 254 -3.86 13.01 4.98
C TRP A 254 -2.86 11.87 4.95
N ILE A 255 -1.87 11.95 5.83
CA ILE A 255 -0.90 10.90 6.07
C ILE A 255 -1.51 9.88 7.04
N VAL A 256 -1.68 8.64 6.57
CA VAL A 256 -2.32 7.58 7.35
C VAL A 256 -1.25 6.58 7.78
N SER A 257 -0.95 6.49 9.07
CA SER A 257 0.19 5.69 9.58
C SER A 257 -0.25 4.70 10.64
N LEU A 258 0.20 3.45 10.53
CA LEU A 258 0.00 2.41 11.54
C LEU A 258 0.87 2.73 12.77
N ASP A 259 0.24 2.88 13.92
CA ASP A 259 0.90 3.07 15.21
C ASP A 259 1.36 1.72 15.79
N ALA A 260 2.35 1.76 16.66
CA ALA A 260 2.90 0.57 17.33
C ALA A 260 1.84 -0.20 18.15
N SER A 261 0.71 0.42 18.52
CA SER A 261 -0.42 -0.25 19.17
C SER A 261 -1.35 -1.02 18.21
N GLY A 262 -1.12 -0.98 16.89
CA GLY A 262 -1.96 -1.62 15.86
C GLY A 262 -3.17 -0.78 15.43
N TYR A 263 -3.30 0.44 15.95
CA TYR A 263 -4.28 1.44 15.51
C TYR A 263 -3.66 2.39 14.49
N TRP A 264 -4.47 3.21 13.84
CA TRP A 264 -4.06 4.16 12.82
C TRP A 264 -4.07 5.58 13.38
N THR A 265 -3.05 6.35 13.01
CA THR A 265 -3.06 7.81 13.07
C THR A 265 -3.40 8.36 11.70
N ILE A 266 -4.14 9.47 11.65
CA ILE A 266 -4.52 10.16 10.42
C ILE A 266 -4.09 11.62 10.59
N GLU A 267 -2.92 11.97 10.09
CA GLU A 267 -2.29 13.29 10.25
C GLU A 267 -2.53 14.14 9.00
N ASN A 268 -2.88 15.42 9.15
CA ASN A 268 -2.96 16.29 7.99
C ASN A 268 -1.56 16.62 7.44
N ALA A 269 -1.38 16.58 6.12
CA ALA A 269 -0.07 16.84 5.49
C ALA A 269 0.38 18.30 5.61
N ARG A 270 -0.55 19.22 5.90
CA ARG A 270 -0.27 20.63 6.08
C ARG A 270 0.35 20.89 7.45
N THR A 271 1.54 21.51 7.44
CA THR A 271 2.29 21.83 8.66
C THR A 271 1.45 22.61 9.68
N GLY A 272 1.46 22.14 10.93
CA GLY A 272 0.73 22.76 12.05
C GLY A 272 -0.70 22.26 12.21
N ARG A 273 -1.15 21.33 11.36
CA ARG A 273 -2.41 20.58 11.49
C ARG A 273 -2.04 19.12 11.69
N TYR A 274 -2.36 18.56 12.84
CA TYR A 274 -1.84 17.26 13.25
C TYR A 274 -2.90 16.15 13.08
N TYR A 275 -3.12 15.34 14.11
CA TYR A 275 -3.91 14.12 14.02
C TYR A 275 -5.40 14.40 14.10
N LEU A 276 -6.16 13.70 13.26
CA LEU A 276 -7.61 13.54 13.36
C LEU A 276 -7.94 13.01 14.75
N ASP A 277 -8.77 13.75 15.48
CA ASP A 277 -9.03 13.56 16.90
C ASP A 277 -10.51 13.80 17.20
N THR A 278 -11.01 13.24 18.29
CA THR A 278 -12.41 13.39 18.72
C THR A 278 -12.51 14.28 19.96
N GLU A 279 -13.54 15.12 20.01
CA GLU A 279 -13.87 15.90 21.21
C GLU A 279 -15.26 15.56 21.73
N THR A 280 -15.45 15.71 23.05
CA THR A 280 -16.76 15.51 23.68
C THR A 280 -17.73 16.65 23.37
N ILE A 281 -17.22 17.84 23.09
CA ILE A 281 -18.04 19.01 22.78
C ILE A 281 -18.67 18.79 21.40
N ASN A 282 -20.00 18.74 21.35
CA ASN A 282 -20.79 18.57 20.11
C ASN A 282 -20.43 17.31 19.29
N ASN A 283 -19.79 16.31 19.94
CA ASN A 283 -19.26 15.11 19.30
C ASN A 283 -18.40 15.40 18.07
N SER A 284 -17.63 16.49 18.10
CA SER A 284 -16.85 16.94 16.96
C SER A 284 -15.66 16.04 16.68
N VAL A 285 -15.29 15.96 15.40
CA VAL A 285 -13.97 15.49 14.97
C VAL A 285 -13.16 16.71 14.53
N ILE A 286 -11.94 16.82 15.02
CA ILE A 286 -11.03 17.96 14.83
C ILE A 286 -9.65 17.47 14.43
N TYR A 287 -8.70 18.38 14.22
CA TYR A 287 -7.28 18.03 14.33
C TYR A 287 -6.70 18.55 15.65
N ASN A 288 -5.89 17.74 16.31
CA ASN A 288 -5.30 18.09 17.61
C ASN A 288 -3.97 18.87 17.47
N SER A 289 -3.22 18.99 18.57
CA SER A 289 -1.95 19.71 18.65
C SER A 289 -0.68 18.84 18.51
N GLY A 290 -0.81 17.61 18.02
CA GLY A 290 0.31 16.69 17.78
C GLY A 290 0.53 15.62 18.83
N GLU A 291 -0.38 15.52 19.81
CA GLU A 291 -0.37 14.43 20.78
C GLU A 291 -1.04 13.19 20.17
N ILE A 292 -0.54 12.00 20.51
CA ILE A 292 -1.18 10.74 20.14
C ILE A 292 -1.83 10.17 21.40
N THR A 293 -3.16 10.22 21.46
CA THR A 293 -3.98 9.65 22.53
C THR A 293 -5.02 8.69 21.95
N ASP A 294 -5.81 8.04 22.79
CA ASP A 294 -6.87 7.15 22.32
C ASP A 294 -7.92 7.91 21.47
N GLU A 295 -8.11 9.21 21.71
CA GLU A 295 -8.99 10.07 20.92
C GLU A 295 -8.51 10.33 19.49
N SER A 296 -7.21 10.15 19.22
CA SER A 296 -6.59 10.31 17.89
C SER A 296 -6.18 8.99 17.23
N LEU A 297 -6.51 7.86 17.85
CA LEU A 297 -6.22 6.52 17.34
C LEU A 297 -7.48 5.87 16.79
N TRP A 298 -7.35 5.26 15.61
CA TRP A 298 -8.48 4.78 14.83
C TRP A 298 -8.28 3.33 14.38
N SER A 299 -9.35 2.54 14.37
CA SER A 299 -9.40 1.28 13.63
C SER A 299 -10.17 1.49 12.33
N LEU A 300 -9.73 0.82 11.27
CA LEU A 300 -10.38 0.86 9.95
C LEU A 300 -11.12 -0.45 9.74
N GLU A 301 -12.45 -0.40 9.71
CA GLU A 301 -13.30 -1.56 9.43
C GLU A 301 -13.73 -1.53 7.97
N LYS A 302 -13.35 -2.55 7.20
CA LYS A 302 -13.74 -2.65 5.79
C LYS A 302 -15.25 -2.85 5.64
N ASP A 303 -15.88 -2.06 4.78
CA ASP A 303 -17.30 -2.19 4.41
C ASP A 303 -17.47 -2.88 3.06
N ALA A 304 -18.62 -3.55 2.86
CA ALA A 304 -18.95 -4.27 1.63
C ALA A 304 -18.99 -3.37 0.37
N SER A 305 -19.15 -2.05 0.52
CA SER A 305 -19.03 -1.09 -0.58
C SER A 305 -17.60 -0.85 -1.08
N GLY A 306 -16.59 -1.41 -0.40
CA GLY A 306 -15.17 -1.17 -0.69
C GLY A 306 -14.57 0.00 0.08
N GLY A 307 -15.37 0.78 0.81
CA GLY A 307 -14.89 1.80 1.75
C GLY A 307 -14.55 1.23 3.13
N TYR A 308 -14.35 2.14 4.08
CA TYR A 308 -14.00 1.87 5.47
C TYR A 308 -14.88 2.66 6.41
N ARG A 309 -15.28 2.05 7.52
CA ARG A 309 -15.71 2.78 8.71
C ARG A 309 -14.48 3.10 9.55
N ILE A 310 -14.36 4.35 9.96
CA ILE A 310 -13.25 4.84 10.77
C ILE A 310 -13.74 4.92 12.22
N ASN A 311 -13.32 3.98 13.04
CA ASN A 311 -13.80 3.80 14.42
C ASN A 311 -12.74 4.29 15.43
N ASN A 312 -13.13 5.13 16.37
CA ASN A 312 -12.22 5.71 17.35
C ASN A 312 -11.86 4.72 18.47
N LYS A 313 -10.64 4.80 18.99
CA LYS A 313 -10.19 3.94 20.09
C LYS A 313 -10.73 4.39 21.44
N ALA A 314 -11.02 5.68 21.63
CA ALA A 314 -11.51 6.20 22.90
C ALA A 314 -12.86 5.57 23.28
N THR A 315 -12.98 5.14 24.53
CA THR A 315 -14.18 4.42 25.01
C THR A 315 -15.45 5.24 24.84
N GLY A 316 -16.47 4.64 24.20
CA GLY A 316 -17.78 5.26 24.00
C GLY A 316 -17.85 6.20 22.79
N ARG A 317 -16.82 6.21 21.94
CA ARG A 317 -16.80 6.89 20.64
C ARG A 317 -16.54 5.83 19.58
N ASP A 318 -17.50 5.65 18.68
CA ASP A 318 -17.41 4.63 17.64
C ASP A 318 -17.06 5.29 16.31
N TYR A 319 -18.01 5.34 15.36
CA TYR A 319 -17.72 5.71 13.98
C TYR A 319 -17.72 7.21 13.74
N MET A 320 -16.72 7.66 12.98
CA MET A 320 -16.73 8.96 12.32
C MET A 320 -17.78 8.97 11.20
N TYR A 321 -18.57 10.05 11.13
CA TYR A 321 -19.60 10.25 10.13
C TYR A 321 -19.71 11.72 9.72
N ALA A 322 -20.31 11.94 8.55
CA ALA A 322 -20.57 13.26 8.01
C ALA A 322 -22.03 13.67 8.21
N THR A 323 -22.28 14.92 8.60
CA THR A 323 -23.64 15.47 8.64
C THR A 323 -24.03 16.04 7.28
N SER A 324 -25.34 16.28 7.08
CA SER A 324 -25.85 16.95 5.88
C SER A 324 -25.42 18.42 5.76
N ALA A 325 -24.84 18.99 6.82
CA ALA A 325 -24.28 20.34 6.84
C ALA A 325 -22.75 20.33 6.63
N ASP A 326 -22.20 19.21 6.14
CA ASP A 326 -20.76 19.01 5.89
C ASP A 326 -19.89 19.06 7.16
N GLU A 327 -20.50 18.89 8.34
CA GLU A 327 -19.76 18.76 9.61
C GLU A 327 -19.26 17.33 9.81
N LEU A 328 -18.10 17.19 10.44
CA LEU A 328 -17.54 15.91 10.83
C LEU A 328 -17.79 15.62 12.31
N LYS A 329 -18.37 14.45 12.60
CA LYS A 329 -18.74 14.04 13.96
C LYS A 329 -18.43 12.57 14.21
N TRP A 330 -18.46 12.18 15.48
CA TRP A 330 -18.44 10.77 15.88
C TRP A 330 -19.79 10.37 16.49
N ASN A 331 -20.13 9.08 16.39
CA ASN A 331 -21.34 8.51 16.94
C ASN A 331 -21.04 7.36 17.93
N THR A 332 -22.07 6.73 18.47
CA THR A 332 -21.98 5.62 19.44
C THR A 332 -22.51 4.31 18.87
N GLY A 333 -22.17 4.02 17.61
CA GLY A 333 -22.35 2.70 17.00
C GLY A 333 -23.31 2.67 15.80
N SER A 334 -23.82 3.82 15.37
CA SER A 334 -24.68 3.90 14.18
C SER A 334 -23.85 3.72 12.91
N THR A 335 -24.33 2.88 11.98
CA THR A 335 -23.66 2.56 10.71
C THR A 335 -24.60 2.78 9.53
N ASP A 336 -24.56 3.97 8.94
CA ASP A 336 -25.25 4.29 7.68
C ASP A 336 -24.25 4.71 6.59
N SER A 337 -24.72 5.14 5.42
CA SER A 337 -23.84 5.54 4.31
C SER A 337 -22.91 6.70 4.67
N SER A 338 -23.29 7.57 5.61
CA SER A 338 -22.47 8.72 6.03
C SER A 338 -21.23 8.31 6.84
N THR A 339 -21.16 7.06 7.30
CA THR A 339 -20.02 6.50 8.05
C THR A 339 -18.96 5.84 7.18
N ILE A 340 -19.16 5.80 5.86
CA ILE A 340 -18.28 5.09 4.94
C ILE A 340 -17.32 6.07 4.27
N TRP A 341 -16.03 5.75 4.33
CA TRP A 341 -14.92 6.56 3.87
C TRP A 341 -14.06 5.80 2.86
N VAL A 342 -13.56 6.48 1.83
CA VAL A 342 -12.64 5.94 0.84
C VAL A 342 -11.33 6.71 0.93
N PHE A 343 -10.22 5.98 0.91
CA PHE A 343 -8.87 6.54 0.87
C PHE A 343 -8.42 6.53 -0.59
N GLU A 344 -8.30 7.70 -1.21
CA GLU A 344 -7.94 7.88 -2.63
C GLU A 344 -6.51 8.42 -2.80
#